data_AF-A0A1I2L907-F1
#
_entry.id   AF-A0A1I2L907-F1
#
_cell.length_a   1.000
_cell.length_b   1.000
_cell.length_c   1.000
_cell.angle_alpha   90.00
_cell.angle_beta   90.00
_cell.angle_gamma   90.00
#
_symmetry.space_group_name_H-M   'P 1'
#
loop_
_entity.id
_entity.type
_entity.pdbx_description
1 polymer ?
#
loop_
_entity_poly.entity_id
_entity_poly.type
_entity_poly.pdbx_seq_one_letter_code
_entity_poly.pdbx_strand_id
1 'polypeptide(L)'
;MGDVSISDKKDFIQWFLNRYELRKRESAWLLSYLSSDDELLKRVHFVENLRNLPKTIMMSTRCVRMTSFKFTKHNRVSTDVETAFYDIRSCPHEDIYIGLYFKDRSTCPEYAAVLEVNPMERQDLVQDTLLGLLAEIVLDRAIRDFRERELYRQIDQALAEGDEAKFLQLTEEWRNLVEQKK
;
A
#
# COMPACT_ATOMS: atom_id res chain seq x y z
N MET A 1 22.70 -2.61 -5.32
CA MET A 1 22.04 -3.87 -4.93
C MET A 1 21.84 -4.63 -6.21
N GLY A 2 22.53 -5.76 -6.37
CA GLY A 2 22.66 -6.45 -7.66
C GLY A 2 21.36 -7.11 -8.10
N ASP A 3 21.19 -7.26 -9.42
CA ASP A 3 20.12 -8.05 -10.00
C ASP A 3 20.15 -9.47 -9.40
N VAL A 4 19.01 -9.93 -8.89
CA VAL A 4 18.86 -11.30 -8.37
C VAL A 4 19.02 -12.27 -9.55
N SER A 5 19.93 -13.24 -9.43
CA SER A 5 20.19 -14.15 -10.54
C SER A 5 19.04 -15.15 -10.73
N ILE A 6 18.91 -15.67 -11.96
CA ILE A 6 17.92 -16.71 -12.28
C ILE A 6 18.16 -17.96 -11.42
N SER A 7 19.43 -18.30 -11.15
CA SER A 7 19.77 -19.44 -10.30
C SER A 7 19.24 -19.24 -8.88
N ASP A 8 19.46 -18.06 -8.28
CA ASP A 8 18.97 -17.76 -6.93
C ASP A 8 17.45 -17.86 -6.85
N LYS A 9 16.74 -17.38 -7.89
CA LYS A 9 15.27 -17.49 -7.98
C LYS A 9 14.82 -18.95 -8.07
N LYS A 10 15.49 -19.79 -8.86
CA LYS A 10 15.17 -21.23 -8.98
C LYS A 10 15.40 -21.97 -7.67
N ASP A 11 16.57 -21.75 -7.07
CA ASP A 11 16.95 -22.38 -5.81
C ASP A 11 15.98 -21.98 -4.69
N PHE A 12 15.59 -20.71 -4.64
CA PHE A 12 14.57 -20.22 -3.72
C PHE A 12 13.20 -20.87 -3.95
N ILE A 13 12.71 -20.95 -5.20
CA ILE A 13 11.41 -21.57 -5.49
C ILE A 13 11.42 -23.04 -5.05
N GLN A 14 12.49 -23.78 -5.35
CA GLN A 14 12.63 -25.17 -4.93
C GLN A 14 12.65 -25.30 -3.41
N TRP A 15 13.47 -24.50 -2.72
CA TRP A 15 13.53 -24.45 -1.26
C TRP A 15 12.14 -24.15 -0.65
N PHE A 16 11.45 -23.14 -1.19
CA PHE A 16 10.15 -22.69 -0.69
C PHE A 16 9.09 -23.78 -0.82
N LEU A 17 9.00 -24.43 -1.99
CA LEU A 17 8.03 -25.50 -2.25
C LEU A 17 8.31 -26.77 -1.45
N ASN A 18 9.58 -27.03 -1.09
CA ASN A 18 9.95 -28.14 -0.20
C ASN A 18 9.62 -27.86 1.27
N ARG A 19 9.69 -26.59 1.69
CA ARG A 19 9.55 -26.18 3.10
C ARG A 19 8.11 -25.84 3.50
N TYR A 20 7.33 -25.33 2.56
CA TYR A 20 5.99 -24.79 2.84
C TYR A 20 4.91 -25.34 1.91
N GLU A 21 3.74 -25.60 2.48
CA GLU A 21 2.54 -25.95 1.72
C GLU A 21 1.70 -24.69 1.46
N LEU A 22 1.46 -24.38 0.18
CA LEU A 22 0.55 -23.31 -0.24
C LEU A 22 -0.91 -23.67 0.11
N ARG A 23 -1.72 -22.68 0.49
CA ARG A 23 -3.15 -22.89 0.79
C ARG A 23 -3.93 -23.40 -0.42
N LYS A 24 -3.53 -22.98 -1.61
CA LYS A 24 -4.12 -23.39 -2.88
C LYS A 24 -3.05 -24.19 -3.64
N ARG A 25 -3.30 -25.47 -3.88
CA ARG A 25 -2.27 -26.42 -4.37
C ARG A 25 -1.82 -26.07 -5.79
N GLU A 26 -2.74 -25.59 -6.61
CA GLU A 26 -2.51 -25.14 -7.98
C GLU A 26 -1.50 -23.98 -8.05
N SER A 27 -1.41 -23.17 -6.98
CA SER A 27 -0.40 -22.11 -6.88
C SER A 27 1.03 -22.65 -6.85
N ALA A 28 1.25 -23.86 -6.32
CA ALA A 28 2.56 -24.51 -6.37
C ALA A 28 2.94 -24.84 -7.81
N TRP A 29 1.99 -25.34 -8.62
CA TRP A 29 2.22 -25.61 -10.04
C TRP A 29 2.55 -24.35 -10.83
N LEU A 30 1.91 -23.22 -10.49
CA LEU A 30 2.24 -21.94 -11.10
C LEU A 30 3.70 -21.55 -10.81
N LEU A 31 4.17 -21.66 -9.56
CA LEU A 31 5.58 -21.39 -9.22
C LEU A 31 6.54 -22.36 -9.93
N SER A 32 6.20 -23.65 -9.98
CA SER A 32 7.01 -24.64 -10.70
C SER A 32 7.07 -24.35 -12.20
N TYR A 33 5.97 -23.91 -12.81
CA TYR A 33 5.92 -23.49 -14.21
C TYR A 33 6.81 -22.26 -14.46
N LEU A 34 6.68 -21.22 -13.63
CA LEU A 34 7.54 -20.04 -13.72
C LEU A 34 9.02 -20.41 -13.59
N SER A 35 9.37 -21.34 -12.71
CA SER A 35 10.74 -21.81 -12.51
C SER A 35 11.28 -22.69 -13.65
N SER A 36 10.41 -23.20 -14.53
CA SER A 36 10.80 -24.12 -15.61
C SER A 36 11.33 -23.42 -16.86
N ASP A 37 11.07 -22.13 -17.00
CA ASP A 37 11.45 -21.31 -18.15
C ASP A 37 12.27 -20.09 -17.67
N ASP A 38 13.55 -20.04 -18.06
CA ASP A 38 14.48 -18.99 -17.64
C ASP A 38 14.08 -17.61 -18.18
N GLU A 39 13.52 -17.51 -19.39
CA GLU A 39 13.07 -16.23 -19.96
C GLU A 39 11.84 -15.70 -19.23
N LEU A 40 10.96 -16.61 -18.80
CA LEU A 40 9.82 -16.25 -17.98
C LEU A 40 10.26 -15.83 -16.57
N LEU A 41 11.18 -16.59 -15.96
CA LEU A 41 11.67 -16.32 -14.61
C LEU A 41 12.46 -15.02 -14.51
N LYS A 42 13.13 -14.58 -15.59
CA LYS A 42 13.77 -13.25 -15.66
C LYS A 42 12.79 -12.11 -15.36
N ARG A 43 11.51 -12.28 -15.71
CA ARG A 43 10.44 -11.28 -15.53
C ARG A 43 9.67 -11.44 -14.23
N VAL A 44 10.01 -12.44 -13.43
CA VAL A 44 9.39 -12.66 -12.13
C VAL A 44 10.21 -11.92 -11.08
N HIS A 45 9.56 -11.00 -10.38
CA HIS A 45 10.17 -10.22 -9.30
C HIS A 45 9.52 -10.60 -7.98
N PHE A 46 10.30 -11.14 -7.04
CA PHE A 46 9.80 -11.36 -5.69
C PHE A 46 9.86 -10.05 -4.93
N VAL A 47 8.73 -9.58 -4.41
CA VAL A 47 8.64 -8.28 -3.74
C VAL A 47 7.92 -8.41 -2.40
N GLU A 48 8.27 -7.55 -1.46
CA GLU A 48 7.64 -7.55 -0.14
C GLU A 48 6.25 -6.89 -0.16
N ASN A 49 6.13 -5.77 -0.89
CA ASN A 49 4.94 -4.95 -1.00
C ASN A 49 4.44 -4.92 -2.47
N LEU A 50 3.18 -5.30 -2.67
CA LEU A 50 2.54 -5.40 -3.99
C LEU A 50 1.76 -4.13 -4.40
N ARG A 51 1.90 -3.02 -3.66
CA ARG A 51 1.19 -1.77 -3.96
C ARG A 51 1.60 -1.18 -5.30
N ASN A 52 0.59 -0.65 -6.00
CA ASN A 52 0.69 0.09 -7.26
C ASN A 52 1.42 -0.63 -8.41
N LEU A 53 1.57 -1.95 -8.32
CA LEU A 53 2.17 -2.77 -9.36
C LEU A 53 1.14 -3.25 -10.40
N PRO A 54 1.48 -3.25 -11.70
CA PRO A 54 0.52 -3.47 -12.78
C PRO A 54 0.04 -4.92 -12.89
N LYS A 55 0.90 -5.89 -12.55
CA LYS A 55 0.62 -7.33 -12.56
C LYS A 55 1.19 -7.99 -11.31
N THR A 56 0.32 -8.41 -10.39
CA THR A 56 0.74 -9.00 -9.12
C THR A 56 0.11 -10.35 -8.86
N ILE A 57 0.88 -11.19 -8.17
CA ILE A 57 0.42 -12.46 -7.62
C ILE A 57 0.74 -12.50 -6.14
N MET A 58 -0.29 -12.72 -5.33
CA MET A 58 -0.14 -12.99 -3.91
C MET A 58 -0.45 -14.46 -3.66
N MET A 59 0.45 -15.16 -2.97
CA MET A 59 0.24 -16.55 -2.53
C MET A 59 0.49 -16.66 -1.03
N SER A 60 -0.40 -17.37 -0.34
CA SER A 60 -0.27 -17.61 1.10
C SER A 60 -0.15 -19.10 1.40
N THR A 61 0.71 -19.43 2.36
CA THR A 61 0.90 -20.78 2.89
C THR A 61 -0.12 -21.11 3.98
N ARG A 62 -0.27 -22.40 4.29
CA ARG A 62 -1.24 -22.86 5.30
C ARG A 62 -0.95 -22.34 6.70
N CYS A 63 0.30 -21.98 6.99
CA CYS A 63 0.74 -21.52 8.30
C CYS A 63 0.41 -20.05 8.63
N VAL A 64 -0.17 -19.29 7.69
CA VAL A 64 -0.62 -17.90 7.92
C VAL A 64 -2.11 -17.74 7.60
N ARG A 65 -2.81 -16.85 8.30
CA ARG A 65 -4.24 -16.55 8.07
C ARG A 65 -4.44 -15.41 7.06
N MET A 66 -3.94 -15.61 5.85
CA MET A 66 -4.05 -14.65 4.73
C MET A 66 -4.85 -15.26 3.57
N THR A 67 -5.30 -14.42 2.62
CA THR A 67 -5.97 -14.85 1.38
C THR A 67 -5.06 -15.83 0.62
N SER A 68 -5.61 -16.98 0.23
CA SER A 68 -4.83 -18.10 -0.32
C SER A 68 -4.10 -17.74 -1.61
N PHE A 69 -4.80 -17.10 -2.54
CA PHE A 69 -4.28 -16.68 -3.83
C PHE A 69 -5.03 -15.42 -4.30
N LYS A 70 -4.30 -14.48 -4.90
CA LYS A 70 -4.88 -13.32 -5.59
C LYS A 70 -3.99 -12.94 -6.76
N PHE A 71 -4.55 -12.92 -7.96
CA PHE A 71 -3.97 -12.35 -9.15
C PHE A 71 -4.60 -10.99 -9.42
N THR A 72 -3.79 -9.97 -9.71
CA THR A 72 -4.28 -8.63 -10.09
C THR A 72 -3.56 -8.15 -11.32
N LYS A 73 -4.32 -7.71 -12.33
CA LYS A 73 -3.79 -7.12 -13.57
C LYS A 73 -4.66 -5.93 -13.98
N HIS A 74 -4.10 -4.73 -14.08
CA HIS A 74 -4.82 -3.50 -14.48
C HIS A 74 -6.19 -3.34 -13.78
N ASN A 75 -6.22 -3.39 -12.44
CA ASN A 75 -7.42 -3.34 -11.60
C ASN A 75 -8.39 -4.54 -11.69
N ARG A 76 -8.15 -5.52 -12.57
CA ARG A 76 -8.91 -6.78 -12.57
C ARG A 76 -8.31 -7.71 -11.53
N VAL A 77 -9.14 -8.16 -10.60
CA VAL A 77 -8.75 -9.09 -9.53
C VAL A 77 -9.37 -10.45 -9.80
N SER A 78 -8.55 -11.50 -9.72
CA SER A 78 -9.01 -12.90 -9.74
C SER A 78 -8.43 -13.66 -8.55
N THR A 79 -9.23 -14.55 -7.97
CA THR A 79 -8.78 -15.51 -6.95
C THR A 79 -8.50 -16.88 -7.56
N ASP A 80 -8.71 -17.02 -8.87
CA ASP A 80 -8.47 -18.22 -9.62
C ASP A 80 -7.04 -18.29 -10.17
N VAL A 81 -6.40 -19.45 -10.00
CA VAL A 81 -4.99 -19.66 -10.41
C VAL A 81 -4.91 -19.88 -11.90
N GLU A 82 -5.90 -20.56 -12.49
CA GLU A 82 -5.91 -20.81 -13.92
C GLU A 82 -5.96 -19.51 -14.71
N THR A 83 -6.76 -18.54 -14.26
CA THR A 83 -6.80 -17.18 -14.83
C THR A 83 -5.41 -16.55 -14.90
N ALA A 84 -4.62 -16.65 -13.84
CA ALA A 84 -3.26 -16.14 -13.81
C ALA A 84 -2.35 -16.92 -14.77
N PHE A 85 -2.49 -18.26 -14.78
CA PHE A 85 -1.73 -19.14 -15.66
C PHE A 85 -1.98 -18.84 -17.15
N TYR A 86 -3.25 -18.67 -17.55
CA TYR A 86 -3.63 -18.28 -18.91
C TYR A 86 -3.09 -16.90 -19.29
N ASP A 87 -3.17 -15.92 -18.40
CA ASP A 87 -2.63 -14.57 -18.67
C ASP A 87 -1.12 -14.60 -18.88
N ILE A 88 -0.38 -15.27 -17.99
CA ILE A 88 1.08 -15.37 -18.07
C ILE A 88 1.50 -16.04 -19.38
N ARG A 89 0.82 -17.11 -19.77
CA ARG A 89 1.11 -17.81 -21.04
C ARG A 89 0.79 -16.98 -22.27
N SER A 90 -0.22 -16.12 -22.18
CA SER A 90 -0.64 -15.24 -23.28
C SER A 90 0.21 -13.98 -23.39
N CYS A 91 0.78 -13.52 -22.28
CA CYS A 91 1.57 -12.29 -22.17
C CYS A 91 2.92 -12.55 -21.49
N PRO A 92 3.83 -13.35 -22.09
CA PRO A 92 5.09 -13.77 -21.46
C PRO A 92 6.13 -12.64 -21.36
N HIS A 93 5.90 -11.50 -22.02
CA HIS A 93 6.81 -10.36 -22.02
C HIS A 93 6.53 -9.34 -20.90
N GLU A 94 5.48 -9.52 -20.10
CA GLU A 94 5.14 -8.60 -19.02
C GLU A 94 5.78 -9.03 -17.71
N ASP A 95 6.26 -8.06 -16.93
CA ASP A 95 6.82 -8.32 -15.59
C ASP A 95 5.74 -8.78 -14.61
N ILE A 96 6.10 -9.71 -13.73
CA ILE A 96 5.20 -10.36 -12.78
C ILE A 96 5.78 -10.16 -11.38
N TYR A 97 5.03 -9.52 -10.50
CA TYR A 97 5.46 -9.25 -9.13
C TYR A 97 4.79 -10.22 -8.15
N ILE A 98 5.58 -11.02 -7.44
CA ILE A 98 5.08 -12.09 -6.56
C ILE A 98 5.37 -11.79 -5.10
N GLY A 99 4.31 -11.78 -4.29
CA GLY A 99 4.38 -11.70 -2.83
C GLY A 99 4.02 -13.03 -2.20
N LEU A 100 4.95 -13.61 -1.44
CA LEU A 100 4.76 -14.87 -0.72
C LEU A 100 4.50 -14.59 0.77
N TYR A 101 3.44 -15.18 1.31
CA TYR A 101 3.02 -15.00 2.70
C TYR A 101 3.14 -16.32 3.46
N PHE A 102 4.12 -16.39 4.35
CA PHE A 102 4.43 -17.56 5.15
C PHE A 102 4.99 -17.16 6.50
N LYS A 103 5.06 -18.12 7.42
CA LYS A 103 5.53 -17.89 8.79
C LYS A 103 6.98 -17.40 8.77
N ASP A 104 7.27 -16.36 9.55
CA ASP A 104 8.61 -15.80 9.76
C ASP A 104 9.26 -15.25 8.47
N ARG A 105 8.47 -14.86 7.46
CA ARG A 105 8.98 -14.38 6.16
C ARG A 105 9.92 -13.18 6.25
N SER A 106 9.71 -12.29 7.22
CA SER A 106 10.50 -11.05 7.38
C SER A 106 11.89 -11.31 7.97
N THR A 107 12.09 -12.45 8.63
CA THR A 107 13.38 -12.86 9.20
C THR A 107 13.99 -14.02 8.42
N CYS A 108 13.46 -14.35 7.25
CA CYS A 108 13.87 -15.49 6.42
C CYS A 108 15.01 -15.08 5.47
N PRO A 109 16.25 -15.58 5.65
CA PRO A 109 17.38 -15.22 4.80
C PRO A 109 17.20 -15.63 3.34
N GLU A 110 16.64 -16.81 3.08
CA GLU A 110 16.43 -17.35 1.73
C GLU A 110 15.45 -16.48 0.94
N TYR A 111 14.43 -15.94 1.61
CA TYR A 111 13.50 -15.01 0.97
C TYR A 111 14.13 -13.63 0.78
N ALA A 112 14.83 -13.12 1.80
CA ALA A 112 15.52 -11.83 1.71
C ALA A 112 16.55 -11.78 0.56
N ALA A 113 17.20 -12.91 0.26
CA ALA A 113 18.16 -13.02 -0.83
C ALA A 113 17.57 -12.82 -2.23
N VAL A 114 16.26 -13.07 -2.41
CA VAL A 114 15.58 -12.94 -3.70
C VAL A 114 14.64 -11.74 -3.78
N LEU A 115 14.52 -10.96 -2.71
CA LEU A 115 13.66 -9.78 -2.69
C LEU A 115 14.24 -8.67 -3.57
N GLU A 116 13.38 -8.15 -4.44
CA GLU A 116 13.65 -7.02 -5.32
C GLU A 116 12.89 -5.78 -4.83
N VAL A 117 13.43 -4.61 -5.15
CA VAL A 117 12.80 -3.34 -4.77
C VAL A 117 11.57 -3.11 -5.63
N ASN A 118 10.44 -2.75 -5.01
CA ASN A 118 9.24 -2.39 -5.76
C ASN A 118 9.49 -1.05 -6.50
N PRO A 119 9.42 -1.01 -7.84
CA PRO A 119 9.69 0.21 -8.62
C PRO A 119 8.74 1.38 -8.29
N MET A 120 7.54 1.09 -7.78
CA MET A 120 6.53 2.09 -7.44
C MET A 120 6.64 2.61 -6.00
N GLU A 121 7.49 2.00 -5.17
CA GLU A 121 7.60 2.35 -3.75
C GLU A 121 8.00 3.82 -3.52
N ARG A 122 8.84 4.39 -4.41
CA ARG A 122 9.18 5.82 -4.34
C ARG A 122 8.01 6.74 -4.66
N GLN A 123 7.11 6.33 -5.56
CA GLN A 123 5.92 7.13 -5.88
C GLN A 123 4.93 7.13 -4.72
N ASP A 124 4.77 5.99 -4.05
CA ASP A 124 3.93 5.85 -2.86
C ASP A 124 4.33 6.85 -1.77
N LEU A 125 5.62 6.95 -1.47
CA LEU A 125 6.13 7.88 -0.44
C LEU A 125 5.81 9.35 -0.78
N VAL A 126 5.94 9.74 -2.04
CA VAL A 126 5.61 11.10 -2.48
C VAL A 126 4.11 11.37 -2.36
N GLN A 127 3.29 10.41 -2.78
CA GLN A 127 1.83 10.54 -2.72
C GLN A 127 1.34 10.61 -1.27
N ASP A 128 1.84 9.75 -0.39
CA ASP A 128 1.50 9.74 1.04
C ASP A 128 1.88 11.06 1.72
N THR A 129 3.05 11.63 1.36
CA THR A 129 3.48 12.94 1.88
C THR A 129 2.54 14.06 1.45
N LEU A 130 2.14 14.08 0.17
CA LEU A 130 1.20 15.08 -0.35
C LEU A 130 -0.18 14.95 0.31
N LEU A 131 -0.66 13.72 0.52
CA LEU A 131 -1.89 13.45 1.25
C LEU A 131 -1.82 13.96 2.68
N GLY A 132 -0.69 13.77 3.37
CA GLY A 132 -0.44 14.31 4.71
C GLY A 132 -0.58 15.83 4.75
N LEU A 133 0.09 16.53 3.83
CA LEU A 133 0.01 17.99 3.73
C LEU A 133 -1.42 18.49 3.46
N LEU A 134 -2.16 17.81 2.59
CA LEU A 134 -3.57 18.16 2.32
C LEU A 134 -4.45 17.96 3.55
N ALA A 135 -4.22 16.88 4.32
CA ALA A 135 -4.95 16.62 5.55
C ALA A 135 -4.69 17.71 6.60
N GLU A 136 -3.44 18.19 6.73
CA GLU A 136 -3.09 19.31 7.61
C GLU A 136 -3.83 20.59 7.21
N ILE A 137 -3.86 20.95 5.92
CA ILE A 137 -4.58 22.13 5.43
C ILE A 137 -6.08 22.04 5.74
N VAL A 138 -6.68 20.86 5.53
CA VAL A 138 -8.10 20.63 5.82
C VAL A 138 -8.38 20.76 7.33
N LEU A 139 -7.51 20.20 8.18
CA LEU A 139 -7.65 20.27 9.62
C LEU A 139 -7.52 21.71 10.13
N ASP A 140 -6.50 22.44 9.67
CA ASP A 140 -6.29 23.85 10.02
C ASP A 140 -7.50 24.71 9.66
N ARG A 141 -8.08 24.47 8.48
CA ARG A 141 -9.32 25.15 8.07
C ARG A 141 -10.48 24.81 8.98
N ALA A 142 -10.69 23.53 9.30
CA ALA A 142 -11.78 23.10 10.17
C ALA A 142 -11.67 23.69 11.58
N ILE A 143 -10.45 23.76 12.15
CA ILE A 143 -10.20 24.39 13.46
C ILE A 143 -10.53 25.87 13.41
N ARG A 144 -10.11 26.58 12.36
CA ARG A 144 -10.41 28.02 12.18
C ARG A 144 -11.91 28.26 12.05
N ASP A 145 -12.59 27.51 11.17
CA ASP A 145 -14.03 27.63 10.95
C ASP A 145 -14.84 27.30 12.23
N PHE A 146 -14.32 26.41 13.08
CA PHE A 146 -14.92 26.13 14.39
C PHE A 146 -14.73 27.29 15.37
N ARG A 147 -13.51 27.82 15.48
CA ARG A 147 -13.20 28.98 16.34
C ARG A 147 -14.02 30.21 15.95
N GLU A 148 -14.13 30.49 14.65
CA GLU A 148 -14.92 31.61 14.14
C GLU A 148 -16.40 31.48 14.54
N ARG A 149 -17.00 30.29 14.34
CA ARG A 149 -18.38 30.02 14.76
C ARG A 149 -18.58 30.15 16.26
N GLU A 150 -17.63 29.69 17.06
CA GLU A 150 -17.70 29.75 18.52
C GLU A 150 -17.58 31.20 19.02
N LEU A 151 -16.68 32.00 18.43
CA LEU A 151 -16.55 33.43 18.70
C LEU A 151 -17.85 34.17 18.39
N TYR A 152 -18.44 33.95 17.20
CA TYR A 152 -19.74 34.53 16.85
C TYR A 152 -20.84 34.17 17.86
N ARG A 153 -20.93 32.90 18.24
CA ARG A 153 -21.91 32.42 19.24
C ARG A 153 -21.73 33.14 20.59
N GLN A 154 -20.50 33.33 21.05
CA GLN A 154 -20.22 33.99 22.31
C GLN A 154 -20.47 35.51 22.26
N ILE A 155 -20.19 36.15 21.11
CA ILE A 155 -20.50 37.57 20.87
C ILE A 155 -22.02 37.79 20.92
N ASP A 156 -22.79 36.96 20.21
CA ASP A 156 -24.26 37.03 20.20
C ASP A 156 -24.83 36.82 21.61
N GLN A 157 -24.23 35.91 22.38
CA GLN A 157 -24.62 35.69 23.77
C GLN A 157 -24.31 36.90 24.67
N ALA A 158 -23.14 37.51 24.54
CA ALA A 158 -22.78 38.72 25.30
C ALA A 158 -23.71 39.90 24.98
N LEU A 159 -24.12 40.05 23.71
CA LEU A 159 -25.12 41.04 23.30
C LEU A 159 -26.49 40.78 23.94
N ALA A 160 -26.94 39.53 23.97
CA ALA A 160 -28.21 39.15 24.59
C ALA A 160 -28.24 39.38 26.10
N GLU A 161 -27.10 39.20 26.78
CA GLU A 161 -26.91 39.40 28.21
C GLU A 161 -26.61 40.86 28.59
N GLY A 162 -26.29 41.72 27.61
CA GLY A 162 -25.91 43.11 27.84
C GLY A 162 -24.50 43.30 28.44
N ASP A 163 -23.62 42.31 28.30
CA ASP A 163 -22.26 42.31 28.84
C ASP A 163 -21.29 43.02 27.87
N GLU A 164 -21.16 44.33 28.04
CA GLU A 164 -20.33 45.20 27.20
C GLU A 164 -18.83 44.83 27.27
N ALA A 165 -18.34 44.45 28.45
CA ALA A 165 -16.93 44.12 28.65
C ALA A 165 -16.55 42.84 27.88
N LYS A 166 -17.40 41.81 27.97
CA LYS A 166 -17.20 40.54 27.27
C LYS A 166 -17.38 40.68 25.76
N PHE A 167 -18.33 41.50 25.32
CA PHE A 167 -18.51 41.82 23.90
C PHE A 167 -17.26 42.47 23.28
N LEU A 168 -16.68 43.47 23.95
CA LEU A 168 -15.47 44.16 23.47
C LEU A 168 -14.27 43.21 23.37
N GLN A 169 -14.06 42.35 24.38
CA GLN A 169 -12.99 41.35 24.38
C GLN A 169 -13.11 40.34 23.22
N LEU A 170 -14.30 39.74 23.05
CA LEU A 170 -14.53 38.74 22.01
C LEU A 170 -14.45 39.34 20.59
N THR A 171 -14.87 40.59 20.42
CA THR A 171 -14.76 41.31 19.14
C THR A 171 -13.31 41.60 18.77
N GLU A 172 -12.46 41.90 19.76
CA GLU A 172 -11.03 42.09 19.56
C GLU A 172 -10.33 40.77 19.19
N GLU A 173 -10.69 39.67 19.84
CA GLU A 173 -10.22 38.33 19.49
C GLU A 173 -10.64 37.92 18.07
N TRP A 174 -11.88 38.22 17.68
CA TRP A 174 -12.36 37.98 16.31
C TRP A 174 -11.60 38.80 15.27
N ARG A 175 -11.32 40.10 15.53
CA ARG A 175 -10.51 40.93 14.62
C ARG A 175 -9.13 40.34 14.38
N ASN A 176 -8.46 39.90 15.45
CA ASN A 176 -7.13 39.29 15.36
C ASN A 176 -7.15 38.00 14.53
N LEU A 177 -8.22 37.20 14.65
CA LEU A 177 -8.41 35.98 13.86
C LEU A 177 -8.66 36.27 12.37
N VAL A 178 -9.36 37.37 12.05
CA VAL A 178 -9.63 37.80 10.66
C VAL A 178 -8.41 38.47 10.02
N GLU A 179 -7.57 39.19 10.77
CA GLU A 179 -6.35 39.80 10.24
C GLU A 179 -5.31 38.75 9.81
N GLN A 180 -5.27 37.59 10.47
CA GLN A 180 -4.44 36.44 10.06
C GLN A 180 -4.86 35.80 8.72
N LYS A 181 -5.96 36.28 8.11
CA LYS A 181 -6.52 35.81 6.82
C LYS A 181 -5.90 36.51 5.61
N LYS A 182 -5.12 37.59 5.80
CA LYS A 182 -4.37 38.33 4.76
C LYS A 182 -2.98 37.76 4.56
#